data_AF-A0A2S9FEG1-F1
#
_entry.id   AF-A0A2S9FEG1-F1
#
_cell.length_a   1.000
_cell.length_b   1.000
_cell.length_c   1.000
_cell.angle_alpha   90.00
_cell.angle_beta   90.00
_cell.angle_gamma   90.00
#
_symmetry.space_group_name_H-M   'P 1'
#
loop_
_entity.id
_entity.type
_entity.pdbx_description
1 polymer ?
#
loop_
_entity_poly.entity_id
_entity_poly.type
_entity_poly.pdbx_seq_one_letter_code
_entity_poly.pdbx_strand_id
1 'polypeptide(L)'
;MKRLNGMDAMLLYSETPNLHTHTLKVAVLDASGYDGEYGFDAFRRTVERRLHLLEPLRYRLIDIPWRLHHPMWMQECPVDLDYHLRRVRVPAPGGRRELDRVIGEIASTPLDR
;
A
#
# COMPACT_ATOMS: atom_id res chain seq x y z
N MET A 1 8.00 6.50 -18.15
CA MET A 1 8.01 5.04 -18.28
C MET A 1 9.34 4.51 -17.79
N LYS A 2 9.34 3.48 -16.95
CA LYS A 2 10.53 2.86 -16.36
C LYS A 2 10.44 1.34 -16.48
N ARG A 3 11.54 0.69 -16.86
CA ARG A 3 11.60 -0.78 -16.94
C ARG A 3 11.49 -1.40 -15.56
N LEU A 4 10.73 -2.47 -15.48
CA LEU A 4 10.66 -3.32 -14.31
C LEU A 4 11.99 -4.10 -14.18
N ASN A 5 12.57 -4.13 -12.98
CA ASN A 5 13.78 -4.92 -12.79
C ASN A 5 13.42 -6.44 -12.76
N GLY A 6 14.42 -7.31 -12.93
CA GLY A 6 14.18 -8.76 -13.01
C GLY A 6 13.55 -9.37 -11.76
N MET A 7 13.89 -8.86 -10.58
CA MET A 7 13.33 -9.34 -9.31
C MET A 7 11.87 -8.91 -9.15
N ASP A 8 11.55 -7.65 -9.45
CA ASP A 8 10.18 -7.15 -9.43
C ASP A 8 9.30 -7.95 -10.42
N ALA A 9 9.83 -8.25 -11.62
CA ALA A 9 9.14 -9.08 -12.61
C ALA A 9 8.89 -10.50 -12.08
N MET A 10 9.90 -11.12 -11.45
CA MET A 10 9.76 -12.45 -10.85
C MET A 10 8.69 -12.47 -9.76
N LEU A 11 8.62 -11.44 -8.90
CA LEU A 11 7.58 -11.31 -7.88
C LEU A 11 6.19 -11.26 -8.52
N LEU A 12 6.00 -10.41 -9.54
CA LEU A 12 4.72 -10.31 -10.24
C LEU A 12 4.26 -11.62 -10.88
N TYR A 13 5.20 -12.40 -11.43
CA TYR A 13 4.91 -13.69 -12.09
C TYR A 13 4.73 -14.85 -11.12
N SER A 14 5.28 -14.74 -9.93
CA SER A 14 5.17 -15.77 -8.89
C SER A 14 3.92 -15.58 -8.03
N GLU A 15 3.28 -14.42 -8.10
CA GLU A 15 2.02 -14.14 -7.41
C GLU A 15 0.87 -15.00 -7.96
N THR A 16 0.15 -15.64 -7.04
CA THR A 16 -1.06 -16.41 -7.33
C THR A 16 -2.20 -15.93 -6.42
N PRO A 17 -3.46 -16.34 -6.67
CA PRO A 17 -4.57 -15.99 -5.78
C PRO A 17 -4.40 -16.41 -4.32
N ASN A 18 -3.50 -17.36 -4.02
CA ASN A 18 -3.19 -17.85 -2.67
C ASN A 18 -1.74 -17.56 -2.21
N LEU A 19 -0.94 -16.87 -3.01
CA LEU A 19 0.42 -16.44 -2.68
C LEU A 19 0.59 -14.98 -3.11
N HIS A 20 0.28 -14.06 -2.20
CA HIS A 20 0.46 -12.64 -2.45
C HIS A 20 1.92 -12.23 -2.21
N THR A 21 2.43 -11.35 -3.07
CA THR A 21 3.84 -10.91 -3.08
C THR A 21 4.02 -9.48 -2.57
N HIS A 22 2.95 -8.88 -2.02
CA HIS A 22 3.03 -7.62 -1.31
C HIS A 22 3.57 -7.82 0.12
N THR A 23 4.08 -6.75 0.71
CA THR A 23 4.57 -6.75 2.09
C THR A 23 3.75 -5.80 2.96
N LEU A 24 3.73 -6.05 4.26
CA LEU A 24 3.10 -5.18 5.23
C LEU A 24 4.12 -4.58 6.19
N LYS A 25 3.84 -3.36 6.63
CA LYS A 25 4.53 -2.69 7.74
C LYS A 25 3.47 -2.27 8.74
N VAL A 26 3.64 -2.67 9.99
CA VAL A 26 2.73 -2.35 11.08
C VAL A 26 3.48 -1.51 12.10
N ALA A 27 2.93 -0.35 12.44
CA ALA A 27 3.45 0.54 13.47
C ALA A 27 2.34 0.76 14.52
N VAL A 28 2.70 0.58 15.80
CA VAL A 28 1.83 0.91 16.93
C VAL A 28 2.36 2.20 17.53
N LEU A 29 1.49 3.20 17.62
CA LEU A 29 1.82 4.53 18.10
C LEU A 29 0.99 4.82 19.35
N ASP A 30 1.65 5.27 20.41
CA ASP A 30 1.00 5.83 21.58
C ASP A 30 0.96 7.36 21.45
N ALA A 31 -0.25 7.92 21.36
CA ALA A 31 -0.48 9.36 21.23
C ALA A 31 -1.05 9.97 22.52
N SER A 32 -1.10 9.22 23.63
CA SER A 32 -1.73 9.67 24.88
C SER A 32 -1.09 10.92 25.49
N GLY A 33 0.21 11.13 25.27
CA GLY A 33 0.96 12.32 25.71
C GLY A 33 1.29 13.31 24.59
N TYR A 34 0.62 13.23 23.43
CA TYR A 34 0.87 14.13 22.31
C TYR A 34 -0.10 15.30 22.29
N ASP A 35 0.42 16.51 22.51
CA ASP A 35 -0.38 17.75 22.55
C ASP A 35 -0.73 18.32 21.17
N GLY A 36 -0.27 17.67 20.09
CA GLY A 36 -0.51 18.10 18.72
C GLY A 36 -1.70 17.40 18.06
N GLU A 37 -1.94 17.75 16.79
CA GLU A 37 -3.00 17.12 16.00
C GLU A 37 -2.61 15.71 15.55
N TYR A 38 -3.44 14.72 15.87
CA TYR A 38 -3.29 13.34 15.41
C TYR A 38 -4.60 12.78 14.85
N GLY A 39 -4.50 11.68 14.10
CA GLY A 39 -5.65 10.99 13.52
C GLY A 39 -5.58 10.92 11.99
N PHE A 40 -6.67 10.41 11.40
CA PHE A 40 -6.72 10.09 9.98
C PHE A 40 -6.54 11.32 9.08
N ASP A 41 -7.17 12.45 9.41
CA ASP A 41 -7.11 13.65 8.57
C ASP A 41 -5.71 14.29 8.63
N ALA A 42 -5.08 14.31 9.80
CA ALA A 42 -3.69 14.76 9.97
C ALA A 42 -2.71 13.87 9.19
N PHE A 43 -2.93 12.54 9.23
CA PHE A 43 -2.16 11.58 8.43
C PHE A 43 -2.35 11.81 6.93
N ARG A 44 -3.60 11.93 6.46
CA ARG A 44 -3.93 12.18 5.05
C ARG A 44 -3.25 13.44 4.52
N ARG A 45 -3.36 14.57 5.23
CA ARG A 45 -2.70 15.83 4.84
C ARG A 45 -1.17 15.68 4.80
N THR A 46 -0.61 14.90 5.71
CA THR A 46 0.84 14.65 5.75
C THR A 46 1.29 13.83 4.54
N VAL A 47 0.55 12.77 4.19
CA VAL A 47 0.80 11.95 3.01
C VAL A 47 0.68 12.81 1.75
N GLU A 48 -0.42 13.55 1.57
CA GLU A 48 -0.66 14.41 0.41
C GLU A 48 0.49 15.39 0.18
N ARG A 49 0.90 16.11 1.23
CA ARG A 49 2.00 17.08 1.15
C ARG A 49 3.34 16.45 0.80
N ARG A 50 3.59 15.19 1.19
CA ARG A 50 4.89 14.52 1.03
C ARG A 50 4.92 13.48 -0.09
N LEU A 51 3.80 13.15 -0.70
CA LEU A 51 3.70 12.10 -1.72
C LEU A 51 4.64 12.33 -2.90
N HIS A 52 4.85 13.59 -3.28
CA HIS A 52 5.79 13.97 -4.33
C HIS A 52 7.24 13.54 -4.06
N LEU A 53 7.63 13.38 -2.78
CA LEU A 53 8.95 12.90 -2.35
C LEU A 53 9.07 11.37 -2.37
N LEU A 54 7.96 10.67 -2.55
CA LEU A 54 7.86 9.21 -2.51
C LEU A 54 7.58 8.69 -3.92
N GLU A 55 8.50 8.93 -4.86
CA GLU A 55 8.30 8.63 -6.28
C GLU A 55 7.70 7.24 -6.57
N PRO A 56 8.13 6.13 -5.94
CA PRO A 56 7.57 4.81 -6.23
C PRO A 56 6.07 4.67 -5.93
N LEU A 57 5.52 5.47 -5.00
CA LEU A 57 4.09 5.46 -4.68
C LEU A 57 3.24 6.14 -5.76
N ARG A 58 3.88 6.81 -6.73
CA ARG A 58 3.24 7.44 -7.89
C ARG A 58 3.47 6.61 -9.16
N TYR A 59 3.87 5.35 -9.04
CA TYR A 59 4.04 4.46 -10.18
C TYR A 59 2.83 3.55 -10.34
N ARG A 60 2.45 3.27 -11.59
CA ARG A 60 1.44 2.27 -11.93
C ARG A 60 2.04 1.25 -12.89
N LEU A 61 1.76 -0.02 -12.66
CA LEU A 61 2.16 -1.07 -13.58
C LEU A 61 1.27 -0.99 -14.83
N ILE A 62 1.88 -1.03 -16.01
CA ILE A 62 1.12 -1.13 -17.26
C ILE A 62 1.59 -2.33 -18.06
N ASP A 63 0.63 -3.03 -18.65
CA ASP A 63 0.89 -4.13 -19.58
C ASP A 63 1.30 -3.60 -20.96
N ILE A 64 2.16 -4.36 -21.62
CA ILE A 64 2.62 -4.06 -22.97
C ILE A 64 1.77 -4.87 -23.97
N PRO A 65 1.22 -4.23 -25.03
CA PRO A 65 0.42 -4.92 -26.05
C PRO A 65 1.08 -6.18 -26.57
N TRP A 66 0.27 -7.24 -26.72
CA TRP A 66 0.70 -8.57 -27.18
C TRP A 66 1.83 -9.22 -26.36
N ARG A 67 2.12 -8.71 -25.15
CA ARG A 67 3.20 -9.21 -24.28
C ARG A 67 4.58 -9.21 -24.96
N LEU A 68 4.82 -8.25 -25.87
CA LEU A 68 6.11 -8.10 -26.56
C LEU A 68 7.26 -7.74 -25.60
N HIS A 69 6.95 -7.32 -24.38
CA HIS A 69 7.90 -7.02 -23.32
C HIS A 69 7.25 -7.25 -21.95
N HIS A 70 8.05 -7.37 -20.89
CA HIS A 70 7.59 -7.34 -19.49
C HIS A 70 6.75 -6.08 -19.20
N PRO A 71 5.80 -6.15 -18.25
CA PRO A 71 5.12 -4.96 -17.73
C PRO A 71 6.12 -3.88 -17.31
N MET A 72 5.70 -2.63 -17.40
CA MET A 72 6.55 -1.47 -17.13
C MET A 72 5.88 -0.52 -16.14
N TRP A 73 6.67 0.29 -15.46
CA TRP A 73 6.17 1.35 -14.60
C TRP A 73 5.84 2.59 -15.43
N MET A 74 4.57 2.99 -15.45
CA MET A 74 4.19 4.36 -15.72
C MET A 74 4.52 5.18 -14.48
N GLN A 75 5.27 6.27 -14.66
CA GLN A 75 5.70 7.12 -13.55
C GLN A 75 4.79 8.34 -13.47
N GLU A 76 4.78 8.99 -12.31
CA GLU A 76 4.07 10.24 -12.08
C GLU A 76 2.55 10.16 -12.25
N CYS A 77 1.98 8.98 -11.98
CA CYS A 77 0.55 8.77 -12.01
C CYS A 77 -0.15 9.59 -10.92
N PRO A 78 -1.36 10.13 -11.20
CA PRO A 78 -2.21 10.67 -10.15
C PRO A 78 -2.57 9.55 -9.16
N VAL A 79 -2.53 9.88 -7.87
CA VAL A 79 -2.84 8.95 -6.78
C VAL A 79 -4.17 9.34 -6.17
N ASP A 80 -5.12 8.40 -6.19
CA ASP A 80 -6.40 8.55 -5.51
C ASP A 80 -6.22 8.23 -4.02
N LEU A 81 -6.13 9.26 -3.18
CA LEU A 81 -5.98 9.10 -1.74
C LEU A 81 -7.23 8.52 -1.06
N ASP A 82 -8.42 8.66 -1.66
CA ASP A 82 -9.65 8.05 -1.12
C ASP A 82 -9.65 6.53 -1.32
N TYR A 83 -9.05 6.06 -2.42
CA TYR A 83 -8.84 4.64 -2.65
C TYR A 83 -7.72 4.06 -1.78
N HIS A 84 -6.57 4.73 -1.71
CA HIS A 84 -5.34 4.20 -1.10
C HIS A 84 -5.24 4.42 0.42
N LEU A 85 -5.89 5.44 0.98
CA LEU A 85 -5.92 5.67 2.43
C LEU A 85 -7.27 5.26 3.00
N ARG A 86 -7.26 4.18 3.79
CA ARG A 86 -8.48 3.63 4.40
C ARG A 86 -8.35 3.65 5.91
N ARG A 87 -9.49 3.89 6.59
CA ARG A 87 -9.59 3.80 8.04
C ARG A 87 -10.33 2.52 8.41
N VAL A 88 -9.74 1.74 9.30
CA VAL A 88 -10.37 0.58 9.92
C VAL A 88 -10.36 0.76 11.43
N ARG A 89 -11.37 0.22 12.11
CA ARG A 89 -11.42 0.16 13.57
C ARG A 89 -11.16 -1.28 13.99
N VAL A 90 -10.21 -1.48 14.90
CA VAL A 90 -10.02 -2.78 15.54
C VAL A 90 -11.26 -3.05 16.40
N PRO A 91 -11.98 -4.17 16.19
CA PRO A 91 -13.18 -4.48 16.97
C PRO A 91 -12.87 -4.60 18.46
N ALA A 92 -13.86 -4.26 19.30
CA ALA A 92 -13.74 -4.47 20.75
C ALA A 92 -13.48 -5.96 21.05
N PRO A 93 -12.64 -6.30 22.05
CA PRO A 93 -12.03 -5.40 23.04
C PRO A 93 -10.80 -4.61 22.55
N GLY A 94 -10.34 -4.77 21.31
CA GLY A 94 -9.24 -3.98 20.73
C GLY A 94 -7.84 -4.42 21.17
N GLY A 95 -7.71 -5.66 21.67
CA GLY A 95 -6.45 -6.22 22.11
C GLY A 95 -5.61 -6.77 20.95
N ARG A 96 -4.53 -7.46 21.32
CA ARG A 96 -3.58 -8.01 20.35
C ARG A 96 -4.22 -8.99 19.37
N ARG A 97 -5.14 -9.84 19.83
CA ARG A 97 -5.82 -10.83 18.98
C ARG A 97 -6.71 -10.17 17.94
N GLU A 98 -7.45 -9.14 18.32
CA GLU A 98 -8.31 -8.40 17.41
C GLU A 98 -7.49 -7.62 16.38
N LEU A 99 -6.35 -7.04 16.80
CA LEU A 99 -5.41 -6.37 15.90
C LEU A 99 -4.80 -7.36 14.89
N ASP A 100 -4.30 -8.52 15.36
CA ASP A 100 -3.70 -9.54 14.50
C ASP A 100 -4.72 -10.06 13.47
N ARG A 101 -6.00 -10.18 13.84
CA ARG A 101 -7.07 -10.54 12.89
C ARG A 101 -7.25 -9.51 11.79
N VAL A 102 -7.32 -8.22 12.15
CA VAL A 102 -7.43 -7.13 11.16
C VAL A 102 -6.22 -7.09 10.23
N ILE A 103 -5.01 -7.28 10.78
CA ILE A 103 -3.79 -7.38 9.97
C ILE A 103 -3.88 -8.57 9.01
N GLY A 104 -4.35 -9.72 9.49
CA GLY A 104 -4.53 -10.92 8.67
C GLY A 104 -5.52 -10.72 7.52
N GLU A 105 -6.65 -10.05 7.77
CA GLU A 105 -7.63 -9.70 6.73
C GLU A 105 -7.05 -8.76 5.67
N ILE A 106 -6.22 -7.79 6.08
CA ILE A 106 -5.53 -6.88 5.14
C ILE A 106 -4.48 -7.66 4.34
N ALA A 107 -3.68 -8.51 5.00
CA ALA A 107 -2.60 -9.27 4.38
C ALA A 107 -3.10 -10.31 3.36
N SER A 108 -4.29 -10.86 3.59
CA SER A 108 -4.91 -11.86 2.70
C SER A 108 -5.70 -11.25 1.57
N THR A 109 -5.77 -9.92 1.47
CA THR A 109 -6.45 -9.24 0.38
C THR A 109 -5.45 -8.92 -0.74
N PRO A 110 -5.67 -9.41 -1.98
CA PRO A 110 -4.80 -9.05 -3.10
C PRO A 110 -4.90 -7.55 -3.43
N LEU A 111 -3.80 -6.96 -3.88
CA LEU A 111 -3.80 -5.59 -4.37
C LEU A 111 -4.36 -5.55 -5.79
N ASP A 112 -5.09 -4.48 -6.09
CA ASP A 112 -5.55 -4.18 -7.44
C ASP A 112 -4.35 -3.83 -8.34
N ARG A 113 -4.39 -4.30 -9.58
CA ARG A 113 -3.30 -4.17 -10.56
C ARG A 113 -3.74 -3.29 -11.72
#